data_AF-A0A1D9NZJ2-F1
#
_entry.id   AF-A0A1D9NZJ2-F1
#
_cell.length_a   1.000
_cell.length_b   1.000
_cell.length_c   1.000
_cell.angle_alpha   90.00
_cell.angle_beta   90.00
_cell.angle_gamma   90.00
#
_symmetry.space_group_name_H-M   'P 1'
#
loop_
_entity.id
_entity.type
_entity.pdbx_description
1 polymer ?
#
loop_
_entity_poly.entity_id
_entity_poly.type
_entity_poly.pdbx_seq_one_letter_code
_entity_poly.pdbx_strand_id
1 'polypeptide(L)'
;MKEKQSLFSLITGNWQHFLALVVLMVIAFAVSIFAEKLASKKDLKEGKEPEKLLSIRKVSIIGVFSAIAFVLMLIEFPLPIAPSFYKFDFSDIPALVVGFAAGPFAGVMVEFIKVTLNILLQGTTSAFVGEIANFLIGASFVSVASIIYRFKKTRKTALIGCLAATLFITFAGAFLNAYFMIPAYALMFGGVENILSAGTAIYSFVDNVFTFCLFCVAPFNLVKGIVHSVITFLIYKQLSPILKAEAFGPAKKSKTVAANE
;
A
#
# COMPACT_ATOMS: atom_id res chain seq x y z
N MET A 1 -35.90 17.37 3.69
CA MET A 1 -35.14 16.45 2.82
C MET A 1 -34.05 17.26 2.13
N LYS A 2 -32.79 17.17 2.57
CA LYS A 2 -31.67 17.73 1.78
C LYS A 2 -31.52 16.83 0.55
N GLU A 3 -31.58 17.39 -0.65
CA GLU A 3 -31.29 16.66 -1.89
C GLU A 3 -29.97 15.91 -1.74
N LYS A 4 -29.97 14.62 -2.05
CA LYS A 4 -28.74 13.84 -2.19
C LYS A 4 -27.95 14.50 -3.31
N GLN A 5 -26.92 15.28 -3.00
CA GLN A 5 -26.01 15.83 -4.01
C GLN A 5 -25.54 14.68 -4.90
N SER A 6 -25.64 14.87 -6.22
CA SER A 6 -25.10 13.90 -7.15
C SER A 6 -23.58 13.83 -6.97
N LEU A 7 -22.99 12.65 -7.12
CA LEU A 7 -21.53 12.46 -7.03
C LEU A 7 -20.77 13.48 -7.89
N PHE A 8 -21.30 13.76 -9.08
CA PHE A 8 -20.74 14.75 -9.99
C PHE A 8 -20.76 16.17 -9.40
N SER A 9 -21.87 16.61 -8.79
CA SER A 9 -21.97 17.93 -8.14
C SER A 9 -21.04 18.07 -6.94
N LEU A 10 -20.83 16.99 -6.18
CA LEU A 10 -19.93 16.97 -5.03
C LEU A 10 -18.47 17.11 -5.47
N ILE A 11 -18.07 16.38 -6.53
CA ILE A 11 -16.72 16.44 -7.09
C ILE A 11 -16.44 17.80 -7.72
N THR A 12 -17.35 18.33 -8.55
CA THR A 12 -17.14 19.62 -9.23
C THR A 12 -17.14 20.79 -8.25
N GLY A 13 -17.99 20.75 -7.22
CA GLY A 13 -18.02 21.76 -6.17
C GLY A 13 -16.76 21.78 -5.28
N ASN A 14 -16.01 20.67 -5.23
CA ASN A 14 -14.86 20.50 -4.33
C ASN A 14 -13.62 19.98 -5.07
N TRP A 15 -13.46 20.35 -6.34
CA TRP A 15 -12.47 19.78 -7.25
C TRP A 15 -11.02 19.85 -6.72
N GLN A 16 -10.70 20.86 -5.90
CA GLN A 16 -9.38 21.03 -5.29
C GLN A 16 -9.01 19.86 -4.36
N HIS A 17 -9.95 19.36 -3.56
CA HIS A 17 -9.71 18.23 -2.67
C HIS A 17 -9.46 16.95 -3.46
N PHE A 18 -10.28 16.69 -4.49
CA PHE A 18 -10.11 15.53 -5.36
C PHE A 18 -8.82 15.61 -6.19
N LEU A 19 -8.47 16.80 -6.68
CA LEU A 19 -7.22 17.01 -7.39
C LEU A 19 -6.02 16.73 -6.49
N ALA A 20 -6.04 17.19 -5.24
CA ALA A 20 -4.97 16.90 -4.29
C ALA A 20 -4.78 15.39 -4.07
N LEU A 21 -5.86 14.62 -3.96
CA LEU A 21 -5.83 13.17 -3.86
C LEU A 21 -5.19 12.52 -5.10
N VAL A 22 -5.57 12.97 -6.30
CA VAL A 22 -4.98 12.48 -7.56
C VAL A 22 -3.49 12.82 -7.65
N VAL A 23 -3.09 14.03 -7.24
CA VAL A 23 -1.68 14.44 -7.21
C VAL A 23 -0.87 13.55 -6.28
N LEU A 24 -1.40 13.20 -5.09
CA LEU A 24 -0.75 12.25 -4.19
C LEU A 24 -0.56 10.87 -4.83
N MET A 25 -1.52 10.40 -5.61
CA MET A 25 -1.38 9.13 -6.34
C MET A 25 -0.25 9.18 -7.37
N VAL A 26 -0.18 10.28 -8.15
CA VAL A 26 0.89 10.50 -9.13
C VAL A 26 2.25 10.55 -8.45
N ILE A 27 2.35 11.19 -7.28
CA ILE A 27 3.57 11.22 -6.48
C ILE A 27 3.97 9.80 -6.04
N ALA A 28 3.03 8.98 -5.57
CA ALA A 28 3.32 7.60 -5.18
C ALA A 28 3.92 6.78 -6.34
N PHE A 29 3.36 6.92 -7.55
CA PHE A 29 3.94 6.32 -8.75
C PHE A 29 5.33 6.88 -9.06
N ALA A 30 5.50 8.20 -9.05
CA ALA A 30 6.77 8.85 -9.34
C ALA A 30 7.88 8.38 -8.39
N VAL A 31 7.60 8.30 -7.08
CA VAL A 31 8.52 7.80 -6.06
C VAL A 31 8.91 6.35 -6.35
N SER A 32 7.95 5.48 -6.65
CA SER A 32 8.24 4.06 -6.93
C SER A 32 9.08 3.87 -8.21
N ILE A 33 8.80 4.62 -9.27
CA ILE A 33 9.56 4.62 -10.52
C ILE A 33 10.98 5.16 -10.29
N PHE A 34 11.09 6.27 -9.57
CA PHE A 34 12.38 6.88 -9.26
C PHE A 34 13.26 5.92 -8.45
N ALA A 35 12.70 5.27 -7.43
CA ALA A 35 13.42 4.29 -6.63
C ALA A 35 13.85 3.07 -7.44
N GLU A 36 13.00 2.57 -8.34
CA GLU A 36 13.37 1.47 -9.25
C GLU A 36 14.50 1.89 -10.21
N LYS A 37 14.47 3.12 -10.74
CA LYS A 37 15.56 3.67 -11.56
C LYS A 37 16.87 3.79 -10.79
N LEU A 38 16.83 4.22 -9.53
CA LEU A 38 18.03 4.28 -8.67
C LEU A 38 18.61 2.89 -8.40
N ALA A 39 17.74 1.91 -8.12
CA ALA A 39 18.16 0.52 -7.95
C ALA A 39 18.77 -0.05 -9.23
N SER A 40 18.18 0.20 -10.40
CA SER A 40 18.72 -0.24 -11.70
C SER A 40 20.08 0.39 -12.02
N LYS A 41 20.32 1.65 -11.65
CA LYS A 41 21.66 2.27 -11.77
C LYS A 41 22.71 1.55 -10.92
N LYS A 42 22.33 1.07 -9.73
CA LYS A 42 23.20 0.27 -8.88
C LYS A 42 23.47 -1.11 -9.50
N ASP A 43 22.43 -1.77 -10.01
CA ASP A 43 22.56 -3.07 -10.69
C ASP A 43 23.55 -2.96 -11.87
N LEU A 44 23.47 -1.90 -12.68
CA LEU A 44 24.41 -1.60 -13.76
C LEU A 44 25.86 -1.42 -13.28
N LYS A 45 26.08 -0.68 -12.19
CA LYS A 45 27.41 -0.48 -11.59
C LYS A 45 28.02 -1.79 -11.06
N GLU A 46 27.19 -2.74 -10.67
CA GLU A 46 27.58 -4.09 -10.25
C GLU A 46 27.72 -5.07 -11.43
N GLY A 47 27.61 -4.60 -12.68
CA GLY A 47 27.73 -5.42 -13.88
C GLY A 47 26.51 -6.32 -14.16
N LYS A 48 25.35 -6.04 -13.56
CA LYS A 48 24.10 -6.78 -13.78
C LYS A 48 23.25 -6.07 -14.82
N GLU A 49 22.59 -6.85 -15.67
CA GLU A 49 21.58 -6.33 -16.59
C GLU A 49 20.35 -5.82 -15.80
N PRO A 50 19.96 -4.54 -15.96
CA PRO A 50 18.80 -4.00 -15.28
C PRO A 50 17.53 -4.60 -15.87
N GLU A 51 16.68 -5.15 -15.01
CA GLU A 51 15.39 -5.66 -15.47
C GLU A 51 14.48 -4.49 -15.89
N LYS A 52 13.79 -4.65 -17.03
CA LYS A 52 12.76 -3.68 -17.47
C LYS A 52 11.70 -3.47 -16.39
N LEU A 53 11.12 -2.26 -16.36
CA LEU A 53 10.03 -1.93 -15.42
C LEU A 53 8.82 -2.88 -15.59
N LEU A 54 8.48 -3.19 -16.85
CA LEU A 54 7.38 -4.07 -17.24
C LEU A 54 7.91 -5.16 -18.19
N SER A 55 8.62 -6.16 -17.64
CA SER A 55 8.89 -7.40 -18.37
C SER A 55 7.62 -8.25 -18.45
N ILE A 56 7.51 -9.16 -19.43
CA ILE A 56 6.36 -10.09 -19.54
C ILE A 56 6.13 -10.80 -18.21
N ARG A 57 7.20 -11.29 -17.58
CA ARG A 57 7.16 -11.91 -16.25
C ARG A 57 6.55 -10.97 -15.20
N LYS A 58 7.02 -9.72 -15.11
CA LYS A 58 6.50 -8.74 -14.14
C LYS A 58 5.02 -8.47 -14.39
N VAL A 59 4.60 -8.28 -15.64
CA VAL A 59 3.19 -8.04 -15.99
C VAL A 59 2.31 -9.21 -15.56
N SER A 60 2.73 -10.46 -15.80
CA SER A 60 1.98 -11.64 -15.35
C SER A 60 1.88 -11.73 -13.82
N ILE A 61 2.98 -11.50 -13.10
CA ILE A 61 2.99 -11.52 -11.63
C ILE A 61 2.08 -10.42 -11.07
N ILE A 62 2.19 -9.21 -11.61
CA ILE A 62 1.33 -8.09 -11.23
C ILE A 62 -0.13 -8.47 -11.43
N GLY A 63 -0.51 -8.98 -12.62
CA GLY A 63 -1.90 -9.36 -12.90
C GLY A 63 -2.46 -10.40 -11.92
N VAL A 64 -1.72 -11.49 -11.66
CA VAL A 64 -2.17 -12.55 -10.76
C VAL A 64 -2.27 -12.05 -9.32
N PHE A 65 -1.25 -11.34 -8.82
CA PHE A 65 -1.25 -10.85 -7.44
C PHE A 65 -2.25 -9.72 -7.20
N SER A 66 -2.56 -8.91 -8.21
CA SER A 66 -3.65 -7.93 -8.15
C SER A 66 -5.02 -8.58 -8.00
N ALA A 67 -5.27 -9.69 -8.71
CA ALA A 67 -6.51 -10.44 -8.56
C ALA A 67 -6.64 -11.04 -7.15
N ILE A 68 -5.55 -11.62 -6.62
CA ILE A 68 -5.52 -12.14 -5.25
C ILE A 68 -5.73 -11.01 -4.23
N ALA A 69 -5.02 -9.90 -4.39
CA ALA A 69 -5.16 -8.72 -3.53
C ALA A 69 -6.60 -8.21 -3.52
N PHE A 70 -7.23 -8.13 -4.70
CA PHE A 70 -8.63 -7.74 -4.82
C PHE A 70 -9.57 -8.69 -4.05
N VAL A 71 -9.43 -10.01 -4.22
CA VAL A 71 -10.24 -10.99 -3.48
C VAL A 71 -10.04 -10.85 -1.97
N LEU A 72 -8.81 -10.63 -1.50
CA LEU A 72 -8.53 -10.39 -0.08
C LEU A 72 -9.12 -9.07 0.43
N MET A 73 -9.21 -8.05 -0.43
CA MET A 73 -9.84 -6.77 -0.10
C MET A 73 -11.36 -6.92 0.12
N LEU A 74 -12.00 -7.87 -0.55
CA LEU A 74 -13.43 -8.16 -0.32
C LEU A 74 -13.71 -8.73 1.07
N ILE A 75 -12.70 -9.27 1.74
CA ILE A 75 -12.79 -9.84 3.09
C ILE A 75 -12.30 -8.77 4.10
N GLU A 76 -12.94 -7.61 4.05
CA GLU A 76 -12.63 -6.47 4.91
C GLU A 76 -13.56 -6.42 6.13
N PHE A 77 -13.04 -6.00 7.28
CA PHE A 77 -13.80 -5.89 8.53
C PHE A 77 -13.34 -4.71 9.38
N PRO A 78 -14.24 -4.08 10.17
CA PRO A 78 -13.87 -2.99 11.05
C PRO A 78 -13.07 -3.52 12.26
N LEU A 79 -12.16 -2.70 12.79
CA LEU A 79 -11.46 -2.97 14.04
C LEU A 79 -12.05 -2.10 15.17
N PRO A 80 -12.11 -2.59 16.43
CA PRO A 80 -12.71 -1.86 17.55
C PRO A 80 -11.91 -0.61 18.00
N ILE A 81 -10.77 -0.34 17.37
CA ILE A 81 -9.87 0.78 17.69
C ILE A 81 -10.12 2.03 16.83
N ALA A 82 -10.97 1.94 15.81
CA ALA A 82 -11.29 3.03 14.90
C ALA A 82 -12.76 2.93 14.42
N PRO A 83 -13.36 4.03 13.95
CA PRO A 83 -14.72 3.98 13.41
C PRO A 83 -14.90 2.98 12.27
N SER A 84 -16.12 2.46 12.10
CA SER A 84 -16.42 1.34 11.19
C SER A 84 -16.16 1.60 9.70
N PHE A 85 -15.95 2.86 9.30
CA PHE A 85 -15.52 3.22 7.95
C PHE A 85 -14.02 3.01 7.71
N TYR A 86 -13.21 2.79 8.76
CA TYR A 86 -11.88 2.21 8.65
C TYR A 86 -11.98 0.69 8.67
N LYS A 87 -11.75 0.09 7.51
CA LYS A 87 -11.81 -1.36 7.36
C LYS A 87 -10.42 -1.93 7.15
N PHE A 88 -10.14 -2.98 7.91
CA PHE A 88 -8.91 -3.75 7.82
C PHE A 88 -9.14 -4.95 6.90
N ASP A 89 -8.13 -5.24 6.09
CA ASP A 89 -8.12 -6.33 5.11
C ASP A 89 -6.69 -6.87 4.98
N PHE A 90 -6.51 -7.97 4.26
CA PHE A 90 -5.19 -8.61 4.05
C PHE A 90 -4.59 -8.34 2.66
N SER A 91 -5.13 -7.38 1.92
CA SER A 91 -4.87 -7.22 0.49
C SER A 91 -3.50 -6.62 0.14
N ASP A 92 -2.85 -5.92 1.07
CA ASP A 92 -1.54 -5.30 0.83
C ASP A 92 -0.39 -6.34 0.93
N ILE A 93 -0.67 -7.52 1.50
CA ILE A 93 0.30 -8.62 1.63
C ILE A 93 0.77 -9.12 0.25
N PRO A 94 -0.12 -9.49 -0.70
CA PRO A 94 0.27 -9.77 -2.08
C PRO A 94 1.14 -8.69 -2.71
N ALA A 95 0.78 -7.41 -2.53
CA ALA A 95 1.53 -6.29 -3.09
C ALA A 95 2.94 -6.19 -2.50
N LEU A 96 3.09 -6.39 -1.18
CA LEU A 96 4.40 -6.38 -0.52
C LEU A 96 5.27 -7.57 -0.96
N VAL A 97 4.69 -8.76 -1.11
CA VAL A 97 5.39 -9.94 -1.65
C VAL A 97 5.93 -9.64 -3.05
N VAL A 98 5.11 -9.06 -3.93
CA VAL A 98 5.53 -8.62 -5.27
C VAL A 98 6.59 -7.54 -5.19
N GLY A 99 6.45 -6.56 -4.29
CA GLY A 99 7.46 -5.53 -4.04
C GLY A 99 8.83 -6.11 -3.70
N PHE A 100 8.89 -7.13 -2.84
CA PHE A 100 10.14 -7.82 -2.51
C PHE A 100 10.68 -8.68 -3.66
N ALA A 101 9.81 -9.33 -4.43
CA ALA A 101 10.25 -10.20 -5.52
C ALA A 101 10.70 -9.42 -6.77
N ALA A 102 9.89 -8.45 -7.19
CA ALA A 102 9.94 -7.78 -8.50
C ALA A 102 10.26 -6.27 -8.42
N GLY A 103 10.32 -5.67 -7.23
CA GLY A 103 10.69 -4.28 -7.00
C GLY A 103 9.52 -3.36 -6.64
N PRO A 104 9.80 -2.16 -6.07
CA PRO A 104 8.79 -1.20 -5.60
C PRO A 104 7.70 -0.87 -6.61
N PHE A 105 8.08 -0.58 -7.85
CA PHE A 105 7.10 -0.23 -8.88
C PHE A 105 6.07 -1.36 -9.12
N ALA A 106 6.53 -2.61 -9.15
CA ALA A 106 5.63 -3.75 -9.35
C ALA A 106 4.64 -3.91 -8.16
N GLY A 107 5.10 -3.68 -6.93
CA GLY A 107 4.23 -3.70 -5.76
C GLY A 107 3.19 -2.58 -5.77
N VAL A 108 3.58 -1.36 -6.13
CA VAL A 108 2.63 -0.23 -6.28
C VAL A 108 1.62 -0.48 -7.39
N MET A 109 2.02 -1.14 -8.48
CA MET A 109 1.08 -1.54 -9.53
C MET A 109 0.04 -2.55 -9.04
N VAL A 110 0.40 -3.45 -8.12
CA VAL A 110 -0.55 -4.38 -7.50
C VAL A 110 -1.60 -3.62 -6.68
N GLU A 111 -1.15 -2.68 -5.85
CA GLU A 111 -2.05 -1.80 -5.08
C GLU A 111 -3.01 -1.03 -5.98
N PHE A 112 -2.49 -0.45 -7.06
CA PHE A 112 -3.30 0.33 -8.00
C PHE A 112 -4.38 -0.51 -8.69
N ILE A 113 -4.01 -1.66 -9.22
CA ILE A 113 -4.95 -2.53 -9.94
C ILE A 113 -5.96 -3.11 -8.95
N LYS A 114 -5.54 -3.51 -7.74
CA LYS A 114 -6.45 -3.95 -6.66
C LYS A 114 -7.56 -2.92 -6.43
N VAL A 115 -7.18 -1.66 -6.18
CA VAL A 115 -8.15 -0.59 -5.89
C VAL A 115 -9.00 -0.26 -7.11
N THR A 116 -8.42 -0.32 -8.31
CA THR A 116 -9.16 -0.12 -9.56
C THR A 116 -10.22 -1.21 -9.75
N LEU A 117 -9.89 -2.48 -9.51
CA LEU A 117 -10.85 -3.60 -9.57
C LEU A 117 -11.96 -3.42 -8.53
N ASN A 118 -11.62 -2.98 -7.31
CA ASN A 118 -12.62 -2.67 -6.30
C ASN A 118 -13.60 -1.60 -6.76
N ILE A 119 -13.10 -0.49 -7.31
CA ILE A 119 -13.96 0.59 -7.83
C ILE A 119 -14.85 0.07 -8.98
N LEU A 120 -14.30 -0.68 -9.92
CA LEU A 120 -15.03 -1.14 -11.10
C LEU A 120 -16.11 -2.18 -10.78
N LEU A 121 -15.86 -3.04 -9.79
CA LEU A 121 -16.72 -4.18 -9.48
C LEU A 121 -17.65 -3.95 -8.29
N GLN A 122 -17.22 -3.18 -7.29
CA GLN A 122 -18.00 -2.88 -6.08
C GLN A 122 -18.54 -1.44 -6.06
N GLY A 123 -18.05 -0.57 -6.94
CA GLY A 123 -18.38 0.85 -6.91
C GLY A 123 -17.68 1.58 -5.77
N THR A 124 -18.23 2.75 -5.40
CA THR A 124 -17.73 3.55 -4.27
C THR A 124 -18.86 4.02 -3.38
N THR A 125 -18.64 3.94 -2.06
CA THR A 125 -19.52 4.53 -1.04
C THR A 125 -18.92 5.77 -0.39
N SER A 126 -17.65 6.07 -0.69
CA SER A 126 -16.86 7.19 -0.15
C SER A 126 -16.48 8.23 -1.21
N ALA A 127 -17.18 8.27 -2.35
CA ALA A 127 -16.85 9.12 -3.49
C ALA A 127 -15.36 9.05 -3.88
N PHE A 128 -14.80 7.84 -3.92
CA PHE A 128 -13.38 7.56 -4.19
C PHE A 128 -12.39 7.92 -3.08
N VAL A 129 -12.78 8.66 -2.03
CA VAL A 129 -11.83 9.08 -0.98
C VAL A 129 -11.26 7.88 -0.24
N GLY A 130 -12.09 6.91 0.14
CA GLY A 130 -11.65 5.69 0.83
C GLY A 130 -10.78 4.78 -0.02
N GLU A 131 -11.12 4.66 -1.30
CA GLU A 131 -10.39 3.86 -2.26
C GLU A 131 -9.02 4.47 -2.55
N ILE A 132 -8.94 5.79 -2.71
CA ILE A 132 -7.67 6.51 -2.86
C ILE A 132 -6.86 6.44 -1.57
N ALA A 133 -7.49 6.54 -0.40
CA ALA A 133 -6.81 6.37 0.88
C ALA A 133 -6.20 4.97 0.99
N ASN A 134 -6.95 3.91 0.64
CA ASN A 134 -6.46 2.53 0.64
C ASN A 134 -5.22 2.40 -0.27
N PHE A 135 -5.30 2.93 -1.50
CA PHE A 135 -4.17 2.94 -2.42
C PHE A 135 -2.96 3.70 -1.86
N LEU A 136 -3.13 4.92 -1.34
CA LEU A 136 -2.01 5.74 -0.88
C LEU A 136 -1.29 5.12 0.32
N ILE A 137 -2.04 4.55 1.26
CA ILE A 137 -1.47 3.85 2.42
C ILE A 137 -0.76 2.57 1.98
N GLY A 138 -1.40 1.73 1.18
CA GLY A 138 -0.80 0.49 0.65
C GLY A 138 0.44 0.76 -0.20
N ALA A 139 0.35 1.69 -1.16
CA ALA A 139 1.46 2.08 -2.01
C ALA A 139 2.64 2.66 -1.21
N SER A 140 2.37 3.45 -0.16
CA SER A 140 3.40 3.96 0.75
C SER A 140 4.07 2.84 1.52
N PHE A 141 3.29 1.92 2.10
CA PHE A 141 3.79 0.76 2.83
C PHE A 141 4.71 -0.09 1.96
N VAL A 142 4.20 -0.50 0.80
CA VAL A 142 4.91 -1.36 -0.15
C VAL A 142 6.15 -0.66 -0.68
N SER A 143 6.07 0.63 -1.03
CA SER A 143 7.22 1.40 -1.51
C SER A 143 8.33 1.44 -0.47
N VAL A 144 8.06 1.93 0.75
CA VAL A 144 9.11 2.07 1.78
C VAL A 144 9.78 0.74 2.08
N ALA A 145 8.99 -0.33 2.30
CA ALA A 145 9.53 -1.64 2.63
C ALA A 145 10.36 -2.21 1.48
N SER A 146 9.82 -2.20 0.27
CA SER A 146 10.47 -2.80 -0.90
C SER A 146 11.68 -2.01 -1.38
N ILE A 147 11.70 -0.70 -1.22
CA ILE A 147 12.88 0.14 -1.53
C ILE A 147 14.04 -0.27 -0.63
N ILE A 148 13.84 -0.28 0.69
CA ILE A 148 14.88 -0.67 1.66
C ILE A 148 15.39 -2.10 1.36
N TYR A 149 14.48 -3.02 1.07
CA TYR A 149 14.84 -4.39 0.71
C TYR A 149 15.58 -4.49 -0.64
N ARG A 150 15.18 -3.71 -1.64
CA ARG A 150 15.72 -3.76 -3.01
C ARG A 150 17.21 -3.41 -3.03
N PHE A 151 17.65 -2.45 -2.23
CA PHE A 151 19.06 -2.04 -2.19
C PHE A 151 20.00 -3.09 -1.58
N LYS A 152 19.52 -3.95 -0.68
CA LYS A 152 20.29 -5.06 -0.12
C LYS A 152 19.33 -6.17 0.30
N LYS A 153 19.22 -7.25 -0.48
CA LYS A 153 18.22 -8.31 -0.26
C LYS A 153 18.68 -9.30 0.82
N THR A 154 18.21 -9.12 2.06
CA THR A 154 18.49 -10.03 3.20
C THR A 154 17.27 -10.14 4.11
N ARG A 155 17.23 -11.13 5.02
CA ARG A 155 16.16 -11.19 6.05
C ARG A 155 16.16 -9.95 6.95
N LYS A 156 17.35 -9.47 7.32
CA LYS A 156 17.50 -8.28 8.19
C LYS A 156 16.91 -7.04 7.53
N THR A 157 17.22 -6.81 6.26
CA THR A 157 16.69 -5.65 5.52
C THR A 157 15.22 -5.78 5.16
N ALA A 158 14.69 -6.99 4.97
CA ALA A 158 13.24 -7.19 4.86
C ALA A 158 12.52 -6.79 6.16
N LEU A 159 13.06 -7.21 7.32
CA LEU A 159 12.52 -6.83 8.63
C LEU A 159 12.61 -5.31 8.86
N ILE A 160 13.77 -4.71 8.62
CA ILE A 160 13.95 -3.25 8.74
C ILE A 160 13.01 -2.51 7.80
N GLY A 161 12.86 -2.99 6.55
CA GLY A 161 11.93 -2.41 5.58
C GLY A 161 10.48 -2.46 6.06
N CYS A 162 10.04 -3.60 6.60
CA CYS A 162 8.71 -3.76 7.17
C CYS A 162 8.45 -2.84 8.37
N LEU A 163 9.42 -2.76 9.30
CA LEU A 163 9.33 -1.86 10.46
C LEU A 163 9.29 -0.39 10.03
N ALA A 164 10.18 0.02 9.15
CA ALA A 164 10.22 1.39 8.62
C ALA A 164 8.93 1.74 7.88
N ALA A 165 8.41 0.84 7.06
CA ALA A 165 7.16 1.04 6.35
C ALA A 165 5.96 1.13 7.29
N THR A 166 5.90 0.28 8.32
CA THR A 166 4.85 0.30 9.34
C THR A 166 4.81 1.64 10.09
N LEU A 167 5.98 2.11 10.56
CA LEU A 167 6.09 3.41 11.22
C LEU A 167 5.76 4.55 10.25
N PHE A 168 6.21 4.44 9.00
CA PHE A 168 5.91 5.42 7.97
C PHE A 168 4.41 5.54 7.71
N ILE A 169 3.68 4.44 7.51
CA ILE A 169 2.22 4.51 7.28
C ILE A 169 1.43 4.88 8.53
N THR A 170 1.97 4.60 9.72
CA THR A 170 1.37 5.08 10.97
C THR A 170 1.36 6.61 10.99
N PHE A 171 2.52 7.22 10.70
CA PHE A 171 2.65 8.68 10.64
C PHE A 171 1.95 9.29 9.42
N ALA A 172 2.29 8.81 8.22
CA ALA A 172 1.75 9.30 6.96
C ALA A 172 0.23 9.08 6.90
N GLY A 173 -0.29 7.98 7.45
CA GLY A 173 -1.72 7.74 7.55
C GLY A 173 -2.43 8.76 8.42
N ALA A 174 -1.91 9.06 9.61
CA ALA A 174 -2.44 10.12 10.46
C ALA A 174 -2.37 11.50 9.80
N PHE A 175 -1.24 11.82 9.15
CA PHE A 175 -1.03 13.08 8.43
C PHE A 175 -1.99 13.22 7.24
N LEU A 176 -2.03 12.24 6.35
CA LEU A 176 -2.91 12.26 5.18
C LEU A 176 -4.38 12.32 5.58
N ASN A 177 -4.77 11.67 6.69
CA ASN A 177 -6.12 11.79 7.20
C ASN A 177 -6.43 13.19 7.71
N ALA A 178 -5.53 13.80 8.48
CA ALA A 178 -5.75 15.13 9.05
C ALA A 178 -5.94 16.20 7.96
N TYR A 179 -5.15 16.15 6.89
CA TYR A 179 -5.09 17.23 5.89
C TYR A 179 -5.85 16.95 4.58
N PHE A 180 -6.07 15.69 4.22
CA PHE A 180 -6.68 15.33 2.92
C PHE A 180 -7.93 14.48 3.09
N MET A 181 -7.84 13.35 3.80
CA MET A 181 -8.94 12.38 3.82
C MET A 181 -10.12 12.87 4.66
N ILE A 182 -9.92 13.29 5.91
CA ILE A 182 -11.01 13.74 6.79
C ILE A 182 -11.73 14.96 6.19
N PRO A 183 -11.03 16.00 5.68
CA PRO A 183 -11.69 17.10 4.98
C PRO A 183 -12.53 16.63 3.78
N ALA A 184 -12.01 15.73 2.96
CA ALA A 184 -12.76 15.19 1.81
C ALA A 184 -13.95 14.32 2.23
N TYR A 185 -13.80 13.50 3.29
CA TYR A 185 -14.86 12.70 3.88
C TYR A 185 -15.96 13.56 4.51
N ALA A 186 -15.59 14.66 5.18
CA ALA A 186 -16.55 15.54 5.85
C ALA A 186 -17.59 16.12 4.89
N LEU A 187 -17.21 16.35 3.62
CA LEU A 187 -18.11 16.80 2.56
C LEU A 187 -19.26 15.80 2.30
N MET A 188 -19.01 14.51 2.52
CA MET A 188 -20.00 13.45 2.34
C MET A 188 -20.79 13.12 3.59
N PHE A 189 -20.13 13.15 4.75
CA PHE A 189 -20.70 12.72 6.03
C PHE A 189 -21.36 13.86 6.80
N GLY A 190 -21.57 15.01 6.16
CA GLY A 190 -22.33 16.13 6.73
C GLY A 190 -21.58 16.92 7.79
N GLY A 191 -20.24 16.93 7.74
CA GLY A 191 -19.38 17.69 8.64
C GLY A 191 -18.27 16.86 9.27
N VAL A 192 -17.24 17.56 9.74
CA VAL A 192 -16.14 16.95 10.50
C VAL A 192 -16.65 16.44 11.85
N GLU A 193 -17.65 17.08 12.42
CA GLU A 193 -18.27 16.77 13.70
C GLU A 193 -18.85 15.35 13.74
N ASN A 194 -19.42 14.88 12.63
CA ASN A 194 -19.97 13.52 12.54
C ASN A 194 -18.86 12.47 12.52
N ILE A 195 -17.73 12.77 11.87
CA ILE A 195 -16.54 11.93 11.88
C ILE A 195 -15.94 11.87 13.29
N LEU A 196 -15.82 13.02 13.95
CA LEU A 196 -15.31 13.11 15.31
C LEU A 196 -16.21 12.37 16.30
N SER A 197 -17.53 12.53 16.21
CA SER A 197 -18.50 11.84 17.06
C SER A 197 -18.37 10.32 16.96
N ALA A 198 -18.08 9.79 15.77
CA ALA A 198 -17.81 8.36 15.59
C ALA A 198 -16.52 7.92 16.31
N GLY A 199 -15.51 8.79 16.40
CA GLY A 199 -14.31 8.57 17.21
C GLY A 199 -14.59 8.71 18.72
N THR A 200 -15.36 9.72 19.13
CA THR A 200 -15.75 9.96 20.52
C THR A 200 -16.51 8.77 21.12
N ALA A 201 -17.33 8.10 20.30
CA ALA A 201 -18.05 6.89 20.69
C ALA A 201 -17.13 5.70 21.05
N ILE A 202 -15.88 5.71 20.56
CA ILE A 202 -14.86 4.70 20.88
C ILE A 202 -13.98 5.19 22.04
N TYR A 203 -13.53 6.44 21.96
CA TYR A 203 -12.67 7.07 22.96
C TYR A 203 -13.26 8.42 23.35
N SER A 204 -13.74 8.56 24.59
CA SER A 204 -14.46 9.75 25.06
C SER A 204 -13.67 11.05 25.02
N PHE A 205 -12.34 10.99 24.90
CA PHE A 205 -11.43 12.14 24.83
C PHE A 205 -11.07 12.53 23.38
N VAL A 206 -11.64 11.88 22.37
CA VAL A 206 -11.53 12.33 20.98
C VAL A 206 -12.52 13.46 20.75
N ASP A 207 -11.99 14.67 20.54
CA ASP A 207 -12.74 15.93 20.46
C ASP A 207 -12.36 16.79 19.24
N ASN A 208 -11.26 16.47 18.57
CA ASN A 208 -10.76 17.20 17.41
C ASN A 208 -10.01 16.27 16.43
N VAL A 209 -9.67 16.80 15.26
CA VAL A 209 -9.02 16.01 14.20
C VAL A 209 -7.66 15.45 14.63
N PHE A 210 -6.91 16.18 15.46
CA PHE A 210 -5.62 15.72 15.95
C PHE A 210 -5.78 14.52 16.89
N THR A 211 -6.67 14.61 17.89
CA THR A 211 -6.95 13.49 18.82
C THR A 211 -7.53 12.30 18.08
N PHE A 212 -8.41 12.52 17.10
CA PHE A 212 -8.92 11.47 16.21
C PHE A 212 -7.80 10.76 15.43
N CYS A 213 -6.90 11.51 14.79
CA CYS A 213 -5.80 10.93 14.04
C CYS A 213 -4.81 10.19 14.95
N LEU A 214 -4.55 10.70 16.16
CA LEU A 214 -3.61 10.11 17.10
C LEU A 214 -4.14 8.81 17.72
N PHE A 215 -5.43 8.72 18.02
CA PHE A 215 -5.99 7.60 18.78
C PHE A 215 -6.80 6.61 17.94
N CYS A 216 -7.35 7.02 16.80
CA CYS A 216 -8.03 6.10 15.88
C CYS A 216 -7.11 5.73 14.70
N VAL A 217 -6.63 6.73 13.96
CA VAL A 217 -5.96 6.52 12.66
C VAL A 217 -4.57 5.93 12.80
N ALA A 218 -3.73 6.48 13.70
CA ALA A 218 -2.38 5.99 13.89
C ALA A 218 -2.37 4.54 14.42
N PRO A 219 -3.13 4.17 15.48
CA PRO A 219 -3.19 2.79 15.95
C PRO A 219 -3.73 1.83 14.91
N PHE A 220 -4.73 2.24 14.13
CA PHE A 220 -5.25 1.45 13.02
C PHE A 220 -4.17 1.13 11.97
N ASN A 221 -3.44 2.14 11.51
CA ASN A 221 -2.36 1.93 10.52
C ASN A 221 -1.16 1.17 11.11
N LEU A 222 -0.89 1.31 12.41
CA LEU A 222 0.15 0.56 13.11
C LEU A 222 -0.19 -0.93 13.14
N VAL A 223 -1.40 -1.29 13.57
CA VAL A 223 -1.89 -2.67 13.55
C VAL A 223 -1.85 -3.21 12.12
N LYS A 224 -2.31 -2.41 11.15
CA LYS A 224 -2.32 -2.79 9.74
C LYS A 224 -0.92 -3.16 9.25
N GLY A 225 0.04 -2.27 9.44
CA GLY A 225 1.43 -2.48 9.05
C GLY A 225 2.08 -3.66 9.77
N ILE A 226 1.84 -3.85 11.07
CA ILE A 226 2.39 -4.99 11.84
C ILE A 226 1.88 -6.31 11.27
N VAL A 227 0.56 -6.46 11.12
CA VAL A 227 -0.06 -7.72 10.67
C VAL A 227 0.41 -8.06 9.25
N HIS A 228 0.40 -7.08 8.34
CA HIS A 228 0.87 -7.28 6.97
C HIS A 228 2.36 -7.63 6.92
N SER A 229 3.17 -6.97 7.74
CA SER A 229 4.61 -7.24 7.87
C SER A 229 4.88 -8.66 8.36
N VAL A 230 4.21 -9.09 9.43
CA VAL A 230 4.39 -10.42 10.03
C VAL A 230 4.03 -11.51 9.02
N ILE A 231 2.84 -11.42 8.41
CA ILE A 231 2.39 -12.43 7.46
C ILE A 231 3.31 -12.47 6.23
N THR A 232 3.67 -11.30 5.68
CA THR A 232 4.58 -11.24 4.54
C THR A 232 5.94 -11.83 4.88
N PHE A 233 6.49 -11.54 6.05
CA PHE A 233 7.79 -12.07 6.47
C PHE A 233 7.81 -13.61 6.56
N LEU A 234 6.68 -14.23 6.91
CA LEU A 234 6.54 -15.68 6.95
C LEU A 234 6.51 -16.32 5.55
N ILE A 235 5.82 -15.70 4.59
CA ILE A 235 5.57 -16.31 3.27
C ILE A 235 6.54 -15.88 2.16
N TYR A 236 7.13 -14.68 2.23
CA TYR A 236 7.83 -14.08 1.07
C TYR A 236 9.03 -14.91 0.59
N LYS A 237 9.69 -15.65 1.49
CA LYS A 237 10.86 -16.47 1.13
C LYS A 237 10.50 -17.70 0.31
N GLN A 238 9.31 -18.26 0.52
CA GLN A 238 8.85 -19.41 -0.24
C GLN A 238 8.41 -18.97 -1.65
N LEU A 239 7.79 -17.79 -1.74
CA LEU A 239 7.27 -17.25 -2.99
C LEU A 239 8.35 -16.57 -3.85
N SER A 240 9.34 -15.90 -3.25
CA SER A 240 10.30 -15.10 -4.01
C SER A 240 11.11 -15.87 -5.06
N PRO A 241 11.61 -17.10 -4.83
CA PRO A 241 12.34 -17.86 -5.86
C PRO A 241 11.46 -18.25 -7.05
N ILE A 242 10.20 -18.62 -6.78
CA ILE A 242 9.21 -18.99 -7.79
C ILE A 242 8.90 -17.78 -8.67
N LEU A 243 8.64 -16.62 -8.04
CA LEU A 243 8.36 -15.37 -8.74
C LEU A 243 9.55 -14.85 -9.55
N LYS A 244 10.78 -15.21 -9.16
CA LYS A 244 11.97 -14.85 -9.92
C LYS A 244 12.30 -15.85 -11.03
N ALA A 245 11.51 -16.92 -11.19
CA ALA A 245 11.81 -18.06 -12.05
C ALA A 245 13.18 -18.71 -11.74
N GLU A 246 13.73 -18.49 -10.54
CA GLU A 246 14.97 -19.15 -10.09
C GLU A 246 14.75 -20.65 -9.85
N ALA A 247 13.51 -21.05 -9.54
CA ALA A 247 13.11 -22.43 -9.33
C ALA A 247 13.06 -23.29 -10.61
N PHE A 248 13.03 -22.65 -11.79
CA PHE A 248 12.90 -23.32 -13.09
C PHE A 248 14.10 -23.06 -14.02
N GLY A 249 15.14 -22.39 -13.52
CA GLY A 249 16.40 -22.20 -14.26
C GLY A 249 17.27 -23.47 -14.23
N PRO A 250 18.21 -23.63 -15.17
CA PRO A 250 19.15 -24.75 -15.12
C PRO A 250 19.88 -24.75 -13.78
N ALA A 251 19.99 -25.93 -13.15
CA ALA A 251 20.58 -26.09 -11.82
C ALA A 251 21.93 -25.33 -11.74
N LYS A 252 22.07 -24.45 -10.74
CA LYS A 252 23.36 -23.78 -10.50
C LYS A 252 24.42 -24.86 -10.30
N LYS A 253 25.39 -24.96 -11.22
CA LYS A 253 26.56 -25.83 -11.05
C LYS A 253 27.19 -25.48 -9.70
N SER A 254 27.15 -26.42 -8.76
CA SER A 254 27.83 -26.29 -7.48
C SER A 254 29.31 -26.05 -7.75
N LYS A 255 29.84 -24.90 -7.31
CA LYS A 255 31.28 -24.69 -7.20
C LYS A 255 31.78 -25.47 -5.98
N THR A 256 31.79 -26.79 -6.07
CA THR A 256 32.49 -27.64 -5.11
C THR A 256 33.77 -28.13 -5.76
N VAL A 257 34.88 -27.56 -5.26
CA VAL A 257 36.23 -28.15 -5.18
C VAL A 257 36.94 -28.45 -6.51
N ALA A 258 37.68 -27.44 -6.99
CA ALA A 258 38.96 -27.65 -7.67
C ALA A 258 39.99 -26.77 -6.97
N ALA A 259 40.31 -27.16 -5.74
CA ALA A 259 41.50 -26.75 -5.02
C ALA A 259 42.03 -28.05 -4.41
N ASN A 260 43.26 -28.39 -4.74
CA ASN A 260 43.97 -29.66 -4.49
C ASN A 260 43.82 -30.67 -5.63
N GLU A 261 44.59 -30.46 -6.70
CA GLU A 261 45.72 -31.32 -7.10
C GLU A 261 46.64 -30.58 -8.07
#